data_AF-A0A2E6Z3M6-F1
#
_entry.id   AF-A0A2E6Z3M6-F1
#
_cell.length_a   1.000
_cell.length_b   1.000
_cell.length_c   1.000
_cell.angle_alpha   90.00
_cell.angle_beta   90.00
_cell.angle_gamma   90.00
#
_symmetry.space_group_name_H-M   'P 1'
#
loop_
_entity.id
_entity.type
_entity.pdbx_description
1 polymer ?
#
loop_
_entity_poly.entity_id
_entity_poly.type
_entity_poly.pdbx_seq_one_letter_code
_entity_poly.pdbx_strand_id
1 'polypeptide(L)'
;MRYLFIVITLFIFIGCSQEENKDTNKIYSMEDLAVVGIKIKKDFQTDFPEATHAKWGFLKGREVAVFRYPTIELANTLGKTAGEEQTEEIEVVEKNIAHGPKVEKTECRGHKANKPNSSDVYKLDIKLNSNSFLSEIFIINKMKLLEGNSLNLFPLKPSWMECVRRAPMYTEFIIVGNLVILSEPLATEDSEGTIKFLQETAEKLP
;
A
#
# COMPACT_ATOMS: atom_id res chain seq x y z
N MET A 1 -9.39 -55.17 6.45
CA MET A 1 -9.39 -54.62 5.07
C MET A 1 -10.58 -53.74 4.74
N ARG A 2 -11.81 -54.05 5.15
CA ARG A 2 -13.00 -53.23 4.81
C ARG A 2 -13.05 -51.86 5.51
N TYR A 3 -12.53 -51.77 6.74
CA TYR A 3 -12.44 -50.51 7.50
C TYR A 3 -11.30 -49.59 7.04
N LEU A 4 -10.29 -50.13 6.35
CA LEU A 4 -9.16 -49.34 5.85
C LEU A 4 -9.57 -48.46 4.65
N PHE A 5 -10.50 -48.95 3.81
CA PHE A 5 -11.08 -48.17 2.71
C PHE A 5 -12.00 -47.04 3.19
N ILE A 6 -12.67 -47.18 4.34
CA ILE A 6 -13.57 -46.15 4.90
C ILE A 6 -12.78 -44.96 5.46
N VAL A 7 -11.59 -45.23 6.03
CA VAL A 7 -10.71 -44.16 6.54
C VAL A 7 -10.07 -43.40 5.37
N ILE A 8 -9.72 -44.07 4.28
CA ILE A 8 -9.12 -43.43 3.09
C ILE A 8 -10.15 -42.54 2.36
N THR A 9 -11.44 -42.91 2.32
CA THR A 9 -12.47 -42.04 1.74
C THR A 9 -12.81 -40.84 2.62
N LEU A 10 -12.59 -40.90 3.94
CA LEU A 10 -12.84 -39.77 4.84
C LEU A 10 -11.78 -38.65 4.68
N PHE A 11 -10.55 -38.99 4.31
CA PHE A 11 -9.46 -38.02 4.10
C PHE A 11 -9.57 -37.22 2.80
N ILE A 12 -10.42 -37.61 1.85
CA ILE A 12 -10.60 -36.90 0.57
C ILE A 12 -11.59 -35.73 0.71
N PHE A 13 -12.40 -35.70 1.78
CA PHE A 13 -13.40 -34.64 2.01
C PHE A 13 -12.92 -33.47 2.88
N ILE A 14 -11.66 -33.48 3.35
CA ILE A 14 -11.02 -32.26 3.88
C ILE A 14 -10.54 -31.47 2.66
N GLY A 15 -11.52 -30.97 1.91
CA GLY A 15 -11.29 -30.12 0.75
C GLY A 15 -10.51 -28.88 1.18
N CYS A 16 -9.55 -28.50 0.33
CA CYS A 16 -9.07 -27.14 0.28
C CYS A 16 -10.27 -26.20 0.26
N SER A 17 -10.47 -25.41 1.31
CA SER A 17 -11.14 -24.12 1.15
C SER A 17 -10.17 -23.24 0.37
N GLN A 18 -10.13 -23.42 -0.95
CA GLN A 18 -9.69 -22.32 -1.79
C GLN A 18 -10.73 -21.22 -1.54
N GLU A 19 -10.32 -20.14 -0.88
CA GLU A 19 -11.02 -18.87 -1.03
C GLU A 19 -11.16 -18.67 -2.55
N GLU A 20 -12.40 -18.71 -3.04
CA GLU A 20 -12.70 -18.27 -4.39
C GLU A 20 -12.23 -16.81 -4.46
N ASN A 21 -11.04 -16.61 -5.02
CA ASN A 21 -10.65 -15.34 -5.58
C ASN A 21 -11.84 -14.93 -6.43
N LYS A 22 -12.45 -13.78 -6.10
CA LYS A 22 -13.59 -13.24 -6.81
C LYS A 22 -13.07 -12.81 -8.18
N ASP A 23 -12.89 -13.80 -9.05
CA ASP A 23 -12.28 -13.68 -10.35
C ASP A 23 -13.30 -12.97 -11.22
N THR A 24 -13.27 -11.64 -11.12
CA THR A 24 -14.13 -10.80 -11.93
C THR A 24 -13.60 -10.90 -13.35
N ASN A 25 -14.38 -11.51 -14.25
CA ASN A 25 -14.10 -11.51 -15.69
C ASN A 25 -14.22 -10.10 -16.33
N LYS A 26 -13.93 -9.06 -15.55
CA LYS A 26 -14.14 -7.66 -15.88
C LYS A 26 -12.80 -7.00 -16.20
N ILE A 27 -12.79 -6.27 -17.32
CA ILE A 27 -11.69 -5.40 -17.70
C ILE A 27 -12.03 -4.00 -17.18
N TYR A 28 -11.22 -3.50 -16.27
CA TYR A 28 -11.32 -2.18 -15.69
C TYR A 28 -10.52 -1.15 -16.48
N SER A 29 -11.02 0.08 -16.43
CA SER A 29 -10.41 1.29 -16.96
C SER A 29 -9.75 2.11 -15.83
N MET A 30 -9.00 3.15 -16.17
CA MET A 30 -8.42 4.03 -15.15
C MET A 30 -9.50 4.91 -14.49
N GLU A 31 -10.61 5.15 -15.20
CA GLU A 31 -11.77 5.88 -14.72
C GLU A 31 -12.49 5.13 -13.60
N ASP A 32 -12.55 3.79 -13.68
CA ASP A 32 -13.13 2.94 -12.63
C ASP A 32 -12.36 3.07 -11.31
N LEU A 33 -11.03 3.28 -11.37
CA LEU A 33 -10.19 3.52 -10.18
C LEU A 33 -10.51 4.87 -9.53
N ALA A 34 -10.88 5.88 -10.32
CA ALA A 34 -11.26 7.19 -9.80
C ALA A 34 -12.61 7.11 -9.07
N VAL A 35 -13.54 6.27 -9.52
CA VAL A 35 -14.85 6.03 -8.88
C VAL A 35 -14.68 5.49 -7.47
N VAL A 36 -13.73 4.58 -7.23
CA VAL A 36 -13.42 4.06 -5.89
C VAL A 36 -12.60 5.01 -5.03
N GLY A 37 -12.26 6.19 -5.55
CA GLY A 37 -11.59 7.27 -4.83
C GLY A 37 -10.07 7.19 -4.82
N ILE A 38 -9.46 6.36 -5.67
CA ILE A 38 -8.01 6.34 -5.85
C ILE A 38 -7.59 7.62 -6.59
N LYS A 39 -6.78 8.44 -5.93
CA LYS A 39 -6.25 9.69 -6.48
C LYS A 39 -4.88 9.44 -7.09
N ILE A 40 -4.86 9.06 -8.36
CA ILE A 40 -3.62 8.84 -9.14
C ILE A 40 -2.74 10.10 -9.12
N LYS A 41 -1.43 9.92 -8.94
CA LYS A 41 -0.46 11.02 -8.83
C LYS A 41 0.64 10.96 -9.87
N LYS A 42 1.37 9.85 -9.94
CA LYS A 42 2.55 9.71 -10.78
C LYS A 42 2.66 8.30 -11.31
N ASP A 43 3.49 8.17 -12.33
CA ASP A 43 3.83 6.91 -12.96
C ASP A 43 5.01 6.29 -12.21
N PHE A 44 5.12 4.98 -12.29
CA PHE A 44 6.36 4.29 -11.95
C PHE A 44 7.44 4.62 -12.96
N GLN A 45 8.69 4.60 -12.52
CA GLN A 45 9.85 4.71 -13.41
C GLN A 45 10.17 3.37 -14.08
N THR A 46 9.87 2.28 -13.38
CA THR A 46 10.01 0.91 -13.85
C THR A 46 9.02 0.66 -14.98
N ASP A 47 9.54 0.14 -16.09
CA ASP A 47 8.72 -0.33 -17.20
C ASP A 47 8.29 -1.78 -16.94
N PHE A 48 6.99 -1.99 -16.78
CA PHE A 48 6.42 -3.31 -16.52
C PHE A 48 5.99 -3.93 -17.85
N PRO A 49 6.49 -5.12 -18.20
CA PRO A 49 6.19 -5.74 -19.49
C PRO A 49 4.69 -5.82 -19.76
N GLU A 50 4.26 -5.32 -20.92
CA GLU A 50 2.86 -5.35 -21.38
C GLU A 50 1.83 -4.62 -20.50
N ALA A 51 2.27 -3.92 -19.45
CA ALA A 51 1.38 -3.07 -18.67
C ALA A 51 0.99 -1.84 -19.50
N THR A 52 -0.32 -1.57 -19.61
CA THR A 52 -0.81 -0.34 -20.25
C THR A 52 -0.55 0.88 -19.39
N HIS A 53 -0.59 0.69 -18.07
CA HIS A 53 -0.36 1.75 -17.08
C HIS A 53 0.28 1.14 -15.85
N ALA A 54 1.28 1.82 -15.30
CA ALA A 54 1.81 1.55 -13.97
C ALA A 54 1.91 2.87 -13.20
N LYS A 55 0.99 3.06 -12.25
CA LYS A 55 0.84 4.35 -11.55
C LYS A 55 0.66 4.15 -10.06
N TRP A 56 0.97 5.18 -9.29
CA TRP A 56 0.66 5.23 -7.86
C TRP A 56 -0.10 6.50 -7.51
N GLY A 57 -0.80 6.43 -6.39
CA GLY A 57 -1.64 7.50 -5.88
C GLY A 57 -1.99 7.29 -4.42
N PHE A 58 -3.08 7.92 -3.99
CA PHE A 58 -3.55 7.81 -2.61
C PHE A 58 -5.00 7.36 -2.52
N LEU A 59 -5.27 6.48 -1.56
CA LEU A 59 -6.62 6.09 -1.15
C LEU A 59 -6.71 6.10 0.37
N LYS A 60 -7.66 6.87 0.92
CA LYS A 60 -7.88 7.02 2.37
C LYS A 60 -6.60 7.32 3.19
N GLY A 61 -5.68 8.10 2.61
CA GLY A 61 -4.43 8.49 3.27
C GLY A 61 -3.29 7.47 3.17
N ARG A 62 -3.50 6.34 2.49
CA ARG A 62 -2.46 5.34 2.18
C ARG A 62 -1.96 5.51 0.76
N GLU A 63 -0.69 5.21 0.53
CA GLU A 63 -0.20 5.08 -0.84
C GLU A 63 -0.65 3.75 -1.45
N VAL A 64 -1.19 3.81 -2.67
CA VAL A 64 -1.66 2.65 -3.43
C VAL A 64 -1.06 2.70 -4.83
N ALA A 65 -0.54 1.57 -5.30
CA ALA A 65 -0.10 1.39 -6.67
C ALA A 65 -1.09 0.55 -7.46
N VAL A 66 -1.22 0.86 -8.74
CA VAL A 66 -2.07 0.13 -9.68
C VAL A 66 -1.32 -0.13 -10.97
N PHE A 67 -1.24 -1.40 -11.34
CA PHE A 67 -0.77 -1.85 -12.65
C PHE A 67 -1.96 -2.36 -13.45
N ARG A 68 -2.17 -1.82 -14.65
CA ARG A 68 -3.28 -2.19 -15.52
C ARG A 68 -2.76 -2.90 -16.75
N TYR A 69 -3.23 -4.12 -16.95
CA TYR A 69 -2.91 -4.92 -18.13
C TYR A 69 -4.05 -4.87 -19.16
N PRO A 70 -3.77 -5.16 -20.45
CA PRO A 70 -4.81 -5.24 -21.48
C PRO A 70 -5.82 -6.36 -21.23
N THR A 71 -5.35 -7.48 -20.65
CA THR A 71 -6.15 -8.70 -20.42
C THR A 71 -5.98 -9.21 -18.99
N ILE A 72 -6.93 -10.05 -18.57
CA ILE A 72 -6.91 -10.73 -17.27
C ILE A 72 -5.76 -11.74 -17.19
N GLU A 73 -5.48 -12.45 -18.29
CA GLU A 73 -4.39 -13.42 -18.36
C GLU A 73 -3.02 -12.74 -18.13
N LEU A 74 -2.80 -11.58 -18.73
CA LEU A 74 -1.57 -10.82 -18.52
C LEU A 74 -1.46 -10.30 -17.09
N ALA A 75 -2.57 -9.87 -16.48
CA ALA A 75 -2.58 -9.48 -15.06
C ALA A 75 -2.26 -10.68 -14.14
N ASN A 76 -2.83 -11.85 -14.40
CA ASN A 76 -2.60 -13.06 -13.59
C ASN A 76 -1.22 -13.69 -13.78
N THR A 77 -0.52 -13.35 -14.86
CA THR A 77 0.83 -13.84 -15.16
C THR A 77 1.88 -12.77 -14.89
N LEU A 78 2.06 -11.84 -15.81
CA LEU A 78 3.04 -10.75 -15.71
C LEU A 78 2.70 -9.79 -14.57
N GLY A 79 1.41 -9.49 -14.38
CA GLY A 79 0.96 -8.64 -13.27
C GLY A 79 1.23 -9.26 -11.90
N LYS A 80 1.05 -10.57 -11.77
CA LYS A 80 1.41 -11.30 -10.54
C LYS A 80 2.89 -11.16 -10.25
N THR A 81 3.74 -11.40 -11.24
CA THR A 81 5.20 -11.22 -11.10
C THR A 81 5.56 -9.78 -10.73
N ALA A 82 4.95 -8.78 -11.37
CA ALA A 82 5.16 -7.37 -11.03
C ALA A 82 4.74 -7.07 -9.58
N GLY A 83 3.63 -7.65 -9.11
CA GLY A 83 3.19 -7.56 -7.73
C GLY A 83 4.23 -8.13 -6.77
N GLU A 84 4.62 -9.40 -6.98
CA GLU A 84 5.61 -10.11 -6.16
C GLU A 84 6.94 -9.37 -6.09
N GLU A 85 7.43 -8.86 -7.22
CA GLU A 85 8.68 -8.10 -7.29
C GLU A 85 8.64 -6.77 -6.54
N GLN A 86 7.49 -6.08 -6.53
CA GLN A 86 7.36 -4.80 -5.82
C GLN A 86 7.07 -4.98 -4.32
N THR A 87 6.62 -6.15 -3.88
CA THR A 87 6.43 -6.49 -2.47
C THR A 87 7.56 -7.34 -1.89
N GLU A 88 8.59 -7.68 -2.68
CA GLU A 88 9.65 -8.59 -2.28
C GLU A 88 10.45 -8.03 -1.09
N GLU A 89 10.28 -8.65 0.08
CA GLU A 89 11.04 -8.36 1.29
C GLU A 89 12.11 -9.44 1.50
N ILE A 90 13.36 -9.01 1.68
CA ILE A 90 14.51 -9.90 1.87
C ILE A 90 15.13 -9.73 3.26
N GLU A 91 15.84 -10.76 3.72
CA GLU A 91 16.61 -10.67 4.96
C GLU A 91 17.75 -9.65 4.83
N VAL A 92 17.99 -8.89 5.90
CA VAL A 92 19.02 -7.85 5.93
C VAL A 92 20.39 -8.51 6.09
N VAL A 93 21.03 -8.83 4.97
CA VAL A 93 22.40 -9.35 4.96
C VAL A 93 23.42 -8.21 4.85
N GLU A 94 23.12 -7.18 4.08
CA GLU A 94 23.99 -6.02 3.86
C GLU A 94 23.25 -4.70 4.06
N LYS A 95 23.91 -3.75 4.74
CA LYS A 95 23.59 -2.32 4.77
C LYS A 95 22.08 -2.02 4.77
N ASN A 96 21.39 -2.33 5.87
CA ASN A 96 19.99 -1.98 6.15
C ASN A 96 18.95 -2.22 5.05
N ILE A 97 19.29 -2.92 3.96
CA ILE A 97 18.43 -3.19 2.81
C ILE A 97 17.64 -4.46 3.11
N ALA A 98 16.32 -4.34 3.03
CA ALA A 98 15.37 -5.41 3.28
C ALA A 98 14.36 -5.52 2.14
N HIS A 99 14.71 -5.05 0.94
CA HIS A 99 13.84 -5.11 -0.23
C HIS A 99 14.54 -5.82 -1.38
N GLY A 100 13.76 -6.47 -2.25
CA GLY A 100 14.24 -7.08 -3.48
C GLY A 100 14.88 -6.07 -4.43
N PRO A 101 15.73 -6.54 -5.37
CA PRO A 101 16.47 -5.68 -6.28
C PRO A 101 15.58 -4.93 -7.27
N LYS A 102 14.35 -5.41 -7.51
CA LYS A 102 13.40 -4.83 -8.46
C LYS A 102 12.38 -3.88 -7.82
N VAL A 103 12.37 -3.76 -6.49
CA VAL A 103 11.48 -2.86 -5.76
C VAL A 103 11.85 -1.41 -6.06
N GLU A 104 10.93 -0.66 -6.68
CA GLU A 104 11.17 0.76 -7.00
C GLU A 104 10.95 1.63 -5.76
N LYS A 105 9.84 1.40 -5.05
CA LYS A 105 9.42 2.26 -3.94
C LYS A 105 9.73 1.59 -2.61
N THR A 106 10.47 2.31 -1.79
CA THR A 106 10.93 1.80 -0.49
C THR A 106 10.55 2.76 0.64
N GLU A 107 10.39 2.20 1.83
CA GLU A 107 10.11 2.95 3.04
C GLU A 107 11.10 2.59 4.16
N CYS A 108 11.43 3.59 4.99
CA CYS A 108 12.27 3.38 6.16
C CYS A 108 11.44 2.93 7.35
N ARG A 109 11.64 1.67 7.76
CA ARG A 109 10.99 0.98 8.88
C ARG A 109 11.97 0.74 10.04
N GLY A 110 11.42 0.43 11.23
CA GLY A 110 12.21 0.02 12.40
C GLY A 110 12.54 1.12 13.43
N HIS A 111 12.16 2.38 13.19
CA HIS A 111 12.22 3.41 14.23
C HIS A 111 10.99 3.36 15.15
N LYS A 112 11.11 3.81 16.41
CA LYS A 112 10.03 3.86 17.42
C LYS A 112 8.73 4.49 16.88
N ALA A 113 8.84 5.34 15.87
CA ALA A 113 7.78 5.94 15.06
C ALA A 113 6.84 4.94 14.35
N ASN A 114 7.33 3.77 13.95
CA ASN A 114 6.54 2.78 13.20
C ASN A 114 5.91 1.71 14.11
N LYS A 115 5.76 2.00 15.41
CA LYS A 115 5.02 1.12 16.33
C LYS A 115 3.53 1.50 16.32
N PRO A 116 2.62 0.52 16.49
CA PRO A 116 1.18 0.76 16.62
C PRO A 116 0.80 1.81 17.70
N ASN A 117 1.69 2.02 18.68
CA ASN A 117 1.50 2.93 19.81
C ASN A 117 2.39 4.20 19.74
N SER A 118 2.95 4.57 18.58
CA SER A 118 3.72 5.81 18.46
C SER A 118 2.81 6.98 18.04
N SER A 119 2.16 7.57 19.02
CA SER A 119 1.45 8.85 18.89
C SER A 119 2.36 10.02 18.48
N ASP A 120 3.68 9.82 18.48
CA ASP A 120 4.67 10.89 18.32
C ASP A 120 4.95 11.25 16.85
N VAL A 121 4.52 10.43 15.89
CA VAL A 121 4.75 10.68 14.44
C VAL A 121 3.82 11.74 13.87
N TYR A 122 2.63 11.90 14.46
CA TYR A 122 1.63 12.89 14.04
C TYR A 122 1.64 14.15 14.89
N LYS A 123 2.69 14.37 15.69
CA LYS A 123 2.83 15.61 16.44
C LYS A 123 3.25 16.72 15.47
N LEU A 124 2.27 17.51 15.05
CA LEU A 124 2.50 18.80 14.39
C LEU A 124 3.37 19.66 15.32
N ASP A 125 4.67 19.72 15.05
CA ASP A 125 5.57 20.64 15.73
C ASP A 125 5.37 22.04 15.13
N ILE A 126 4.35 22.75 15.62
CA ILE A 126 4.16 24.16 15.27
C ILE A 126 5.23 24.95 16.01
N LYS A 127 6.39 25.12 15.37
CA LYS A 127 7.45 26.00 15.86
C LYS A 127 7.07 27.45 15.58
N LEU A 128 6.20 28.01 16.44
CA LEU A 128 5.96 29.45 16.51
C LEU A 128 7.25 30.12 16.98
N ASN A 129 7.96 30.79 16.07
CA ASN A 129 9.10 31.62 16.43
C ASN A 129 8.56 32.87 17.16
N SER A 130 8.48 32.80 18.47
CA SER A 130 7.87 33.84 19.31
C SER A 130 8.84 35.00 19.51
N ASN A 131 8.95 35.86 18.49
CA ASN A 131 9.35 37.25 18.67
C ASN A 131 8.18 38.16 18.25
N SER A 132 7.00 37.95 18.83
CA SER A 132 6.02 39.01 19.12
C SER A 132 4.75 38.42 19.70
N PHE A 133 4.40 38.93 20.89
CA PHE A 133 3.07 39.44 21.23
C PHE A 133 1.90 38.74 20.53
N LEU A 134 1.22 37.82 21.21
CA LEU A 134 -0.23 37.58 21.13
C LEU A 134 -0.57 36.38 22.02
N SER A 135 -0.80 36.68 23.30
CA SER A 135 -1.37 35.77 24.31
C SER A 135 -2.87 35.48 24.11
N GLU A 136 -3.45 35.76 22.94
CA GLU A 136 -4.88 35.58 22.70
C GLU A 136 -5.17 35.24 21.23
N ILE A 137 -5.06 33.96 20.84
CA ILE A 137 -5.88 33.43 19.73
C ILE A 137 -6.34 32.02 20.10
N PHE A 138 -7.40 31.97 20.91
CA PHE A 138 -8.32 30.84 20.90
C PHE A 138 -9.15 30.91 19.62
N ILE A 139 -9.03 29.86 18.80
CA ILE A 139 -9.94 29.37 17.74
C ILE A 139 -10.90 30.40 17.15
N ILE A 140 -10.62 30.95 15.94
CA ILE A 140 -11.71 31.33 15.02
C ILE A 140 -11.28 31.19 13.55
N ASN A 141 -12.07 30.39 12.82
CA ASN A 141 -12.24 30.33 11.36
C ASN A 141 -11.19 29.64 10.48
N LYS A 142 -11.54 28.41 10.06
CA LYS A 142 -11.13 27.81 8.77
C LYS A 142 -11.26 28.85 7.65
N MET A 143 -10.33 28.85 6.68
CA MET A 143 -10.39 29.49 5.35
C MET A 143 -9.67 30.82 5.09
N LYS A 144 -8.93 31.44 6.03
CA LYS A 144 -8.19 32.68 5.70
C LYS A 144 -6.70 32.73 6.04
N LEU A 145 -6.06 31.57 6.14
CA LEU A 145 -4.63 31.44 6.48
C LEU A 145 -3.82 30.73 5.36
N LEU A 146 -4.25 30.90 4.10
CA LEU A 146 -3.65 30.28 2.93
C LEU A 146 -3.38 31.27 1.79
N GLU A 147 -3.02 32.51 2.12
CA GLU A 147 -2.40 33.42 1.16
C GLU A 147 -1.09 33.92 1.74
N GLY A 148 0.01 33.39 1.21
CA GLY A 148 1.36 33.79 1.56
C GLY A 148 2.11 32.74 2.36
N ASN A 149 2.97 32.00 1.64
CA ASN A 149 4.01 31.07 2.11
C ASN A 149 3.57 29.61 2.25
N SER A 150 4.26 28.78 1.47
CA SER A 150 4.14 27.34 1.35
C SER A 150 4.23 26.62 2.70
N LEU A 151 3.08 26.21 3.22
CA LEU A 151 2.99 25.32 4.36
C LEU A 151 3.27 23.88 3.88
N ASN A 152 4.49 23.38 4.10
CA ASN A 152 4.81 21.98 3.84
C ASN A 152 4.19 21.11 4.93
N LEU A 153 2.99 20.58 4.65
CA LEU A 153 2.22 19.73 5.57
C LEU A 153 2.58 18.25 5.36
N PHE A 154 3.75 17.83 5.82
CA PHE A 154 4.11 16.42 5.94
C PHE A 154 4.88 16.19 7.25
N PRO A 155 4.71 15.05 7.95
CA PRO A 155 5.59 14.70 9.06
C PRO A 155 7.01 14.57 8.50
N LEU A 156 7.84 15.57 8.76
CA LEU A 156 9.24 15.57 8.33
C LEU A 156 9.99 14.58 9.23
N LYS A 157 10.18 13.35 8.75
CA LYS A 157 11.24 12.47 9.28
C LYS A 157 12.55 13.28 9.16
N PRO A 158 13.28 13.58 10.26
CA PRO A 158 14.45 14.43 10.20
C PRO A 158 15.50 13.83 9.26
N SER A 159 15.98 14.62 8.29
CA SER A 159 16.82 14.13 7.18
C SER A 159 18.19 13.58 7.61
N TRP A 160 18.55 13.71 8.88
CA TRP A 160 19.80 13.24 9.48
C TRP A 160 19.71 11.88 10.18
N MET A 161 18.51 11.29 10.27
CA MET A 161 18.34 10.00 10.93
C MET A 161 18.55 8.87 9.91
N GLU A 162 19.64 8.12 10.07
CA GLU A 162 19.92 6.95 9.23
C GLU A 162 18.76 5.94 9.30
N CYS A 163 18.40 5.42 8.12
CA CYS A 163 17.33 4.45 7.95
C CYS A 163 17.76 3.12 8.58
N VAL A 164 17.08 2.62 9.61
CA VAL A 164 17.48 1.36 10.27
C VAL A 164 17.22 0.16 9.37
N ARG A 165 16.11 0.20 8.64
CA ARG A 165 15.70 -0.84 7.71
C ARG A 165 14.94 -0.21 6.55
N ARG A 166 15.46 -0.33 5.33
CA ARG A 166 14.79 0.09 4.11
C ARG A 166 14.07 -1.11 3.51
N ALA A 167 12.75 -1.10 3.57
CA ALA A 167 11.88 -2.18 3.13
C ALA A 167 11.05 -1.74 1.91
N PRO A 168 10.35 -2.67 1.23
CA PRO A 168 9.37 -2.30 0.22
C PRO A 168 8.29 -1.38 0.79
N MET A 169 7.87 -0.39 0.01
CA MET A 169 6.75 0.50 0.39
C MET A 169 5.46 -0.31 0.52
N TYR A 170 5.16 -1.11 -0.49
CA TYR A 170 4.00 -2.00 -0.53
C TYR A 170 4.37 -3.34 0.09
N THR A 171 3.50 -3.89 0.92
CA THR A 171 3.71 -5.22 1.51
C THR A 171 2.83 -6.27 0.87
N GLU A 172 1.65 -5.87 0.43
CA GLU A 172 0.64 -6.77 -0.08
C GLU A 172 0.08 -6.25 -1.40
N PHE A 173 -0.37 -7.19 -2.23
CA PHE A 173 -1.06 -6.91 -3.47
C PHE A 173 -2.20 -7.89 -3.70
N ILE A 174 -3.17 -7.48 -4.50
CA ILE A 174 -4.21 -8.34 -5.03
C ILE A 174 -4.29 -8.17 -6.55
N ILE A 175 -4.89 -9.16 -7.20
CA ILE A 175 -5.23 -9.10 -8.62
C ILE A 175 -6.76 -9.14 -8.73
N VAL A 176 -7.33 -8.19 -9.45
CA VAL A 176 -8.79 -8.11 -9.70
C VAL A 176 -9.03 -7.76 -11.16
N GLY A 177 -9.58 -8.72 -11.92
CA GLY A 177 -9.72 -8.59 -13.37
C GLY A 177 -8.36 -8.35 -14.04
N ASN A 178 -8.20 -7.22 -14.74
CA ASN A 178 -6.96 -6.82 -15.39
C ASN A 178 -6.07 -5.88 -14.55
N LEU A 179 -6.35 -5.74 -13.25
CA LEU A 179 -5.65 -4.83 -12.35
C LEU A 179 -4.82 -5.61 -11.33
N VAL A 180 -3.62 -5.11 -11.06
CA VAL A 180 -2.82 -5.43 -9.88
C VAL A 180 -2.85 -4.21 -8.98
N ILE A 181 -3.29 -4.37 -7.74
CA ILE A 181 -3.41 -3.26 -6.77
C ILE A 181 -2.54 -3.59 -5.57
N LEU A 182 -1.61 -2.69 -5.23
CA LEU A 182 -0.71 -2.82 -4.10
C LEU A 182 -0.95 -1.71 -3.08
N SER A 183 -0.79 -1.99 -1.80
CA SER A 183 -0.99 -0.97 -0.74
C SER A 183 0.14 -0.94 0.28
N GLU A 184 0.43 0.27 0.74
CA GLU A 184 1.18 0.49 1.97
C GLU A 184 0.33 0.04 3.18
N PRO A 185 0.90 -0.75 4.11
CA PRO A 185 0.24 -1.11 5.37
C PRO A 185 0.20 0.10 6.32
N LEU A 186 -0.79 0.20 7.20
CA LEU A 186 -0.69 1.14 8.32
C LEU A 186 0.27 0.62 9.38
N ALA A 187 0.84 1.54 10.17
CA ALA A 187 1.76 1.18 11.26
C ALA A 187 1.15 0.26 12.35
N THR A 188 -0.18 0.21 12.43
CA THR A 188 -0.94 -0.64 13.37
C THR A 188 -1.44 -1.93 12.76
N GLU A 189 -1.15 -2.17 11.49
CA GLU A 189 -1.79 -3.20 10.66
C GLU A 189 -0.78 -4.25 10.23
N ASP A 190 -1.25 -5.48 10.13
CA ASP A 190 -0.51 -6.62 9.62
C ASP A 190 -0.85 -6.89 8.15
N SER A 191 -0.32 -8.00 7.63
CA SER A 191 -0.57 -8.46 6.27
C SER A 191 -2.08 -8.67 6.01
N GLU A 192 -2.78 -9.32 6.93
CA GLU A 192 -4.21 -9.61 6.81
C GLU A 192 -5.05 -8.33 6.72
N GLY A 193 -4.77 -7.34 7.58
CA GLY A 193 -5.45 -6.05 7.50
C GLY A 193 -5.24 -5.35 6.16
N THR A 194 -4.01 -5.39 5.64
CA THR A 194 -3.66 -4.76 4.35
C THR A 194 -4.36 -5.46 3.18
N ILE A 195 -4.40 -6.79 3.18
CA ILE A 195 -5.15 -7.59 2.20
C ILE A 195 -6.64 -7.26 2.28
N LYS A 196 -7.21 -7.18 3.50
CA LYS A 196 -8.61 -6.80 3.69
C LYS A 196 -8.91 -5.41 3.14
N PHE A 197 -8.04 -4.43 3.37
CA PHE A 197 -8.17 -3.09 2.79
C PHE A 197 -8.20 -3.13 1.26
N LEU A 198 -7.34 -3.95 0.65
CA LEU A 198 -7.31 -4.15 -0.80
C LEU A 198 -8.60 -4.82 -1.30
N GLN A 199 -9.07 -5.87 -0.64
CA GLN A 199 -10.33 -6.57 -0.97
C GLN A 199 -11.54 -5.62 -0.88
N GLU A 200 -11.67 -4.86 0.21
CA GLU A 200 -12.73 -3.85 0.38
C GLU A 200 -12.68 -2.73 -0.68
N THR A 201 -11.50 -2.49 -1.25
CA THR A 201 -11.31 -1.55 -2.37
C THR A 201 -11.79 -2.19 -3.66
N ALA A 202 -11.42 -3.44 -3.92
CA ALA A 202 -11.85 -4.21 -5.09
C ALA A 202 -13.37 -4.40 -5.14
N GLU A 203 -14.03 -4.61 -3.99
CA GLU A 203 -15.49 -4.75 -3.92
C GLU A 203 -16.27 -3.50 -4.33
N LYS A 204 -15.62 -2.33 -4.30
CA LYS A 204 -16.24 -1.05 -4.69
C LYS A 204 -16.01 -0.71 -6.15
N LEU A 205 -15.15 -1.47 -6.84
CA LEU A 205 -14.99 -1.32 -8.28
C LEU A 205 -16.33 -1.61 -8.95
N PRO A 206 -16.71 -0.81 -9.97
CA PRO A 206 -18.01 -0.93 -10.62
C PRO A 206 -18.17 -2.26 -11.35
#